data_AF-A8X083-F1
#
_entry.id   AF-A8X083-F1
#
_cell.length_a   1.000
_cell.length_b   1.000
_cell.length_c   1.000
_cell.angle_alpha   90.00
_cell.angle_beta   90.00
_cell.angle_gamma   90.00
#
_symmetry.space_group_name_H-M   'P 1'
#
loop_
_entity.id
_entity.type
_entity.pdbx_description
1 polymer ?
#
loop_
_entity_poly.entity_id
_entity_poly.type
_entity_poly.pdbx_seq_one_letter_code
_entity_poly.pdbx_strand_id
1 'polypeptide(L)' 'MHAAGLSDGAIEGVLKIAATYKPKDDEPKRDAATALAVITKMIGELNEYIKSQSEADQKIYHAIIEKKKAELIEAAQNQ' A
#
# COMPACT_ATOMS: atom_id res chain seq x y z
N MET A 1 21.53 -10.54 11.34
CA MET A 1 20.13 -10.14 11.59
C MET A 1 19.64 -9.47 10.32
N HIS A 2 18.94 -10.18 9.44
CA HIS A 2 18.24 -9.55 8.32
C HIS A 2 17.04 -8.81 8.91
N ALA A 3 16.90 -7.53 8.60
CA ALA A 3 15.80 -6.71 9.07
C ALA A 3 14.46 -7.41 8.79
N ALA A 4 13.53 -7.39 9.75
CA ALA A 4 12.20 -7.98 9.64
C ALA A 4 11.27 -7.16 8.72
N GLY A 5 11.74 -6.84 7.52
CA GLY A 5 11.09 -5.95 6.57
C GLY A 5 11.41 -6.32 5.13
N LEU A 6 10.78 -5.61 4.21
CA LEU A 6 11.03 -5.75 2.78
C LEU A 6 12.49 -5.45 2.43
N SER A 7 12.99 -6.09 1.38
CA SER A 7 14.29 -5.75 0.79
C SER A 7 14.30 -4.32 0.25
N ASP A 8 15.47 -3.69 0.19
CA ASP A 8 15.61 -2.30 -0.27
C ASP A 8 15.02 -2.10 -1.69
N GLY A 9 15.22 -3.07 -2.59
CA GLY A 9 14.63 -3.04 -3.92
C GLY A 9 13.10 -3.10 -3.91
N ALA A 10 12.51 -3.95 -3.06
CA ALA A 10 11.07 -4.03 -2.88
C ALA A 10 10.51 -2.73 -2.26
N ILE A 11 11.22 -2.13 -1.30
CA ILE A 11 10.86 -0.84 -0.70
C ILE A 11 10.86 0.26 -1.76
N GLU A 12 11.91 0.36 -2.57
CA GLU A 12 11.98 1.37 -3.63
C GLU A 12 10.82 1.25 -4.63
N GLY A 13 10.47 0.04 -5.05
CA GLY A 13 9.35 -0.17 -5.96
C GLY A 13 8.01 0.18 -5.33
N VAL A 14 7.78 -0.21 -4.07
CA VAL A 14 6.59 0.18 -3.31
C VAL A 14 6.49 1.71 -3.20
N LEU A 15 7.57 2.41 -2.87
CA LEU A 15 7.58 3.87 -2.75
C LEU A 15 7.34 4.56 -4.09
N LYS A 16 7.89 4.05 -5.19
CA LYS A 16 7.64 4.56 -6.54
C LYS A 16 6.16 4.45 -6.92
N ILE A 17 5.54 3.30 -6.64
CA ILE A 17 4.10 3.10 -6.89
C ILE A 17 3.29 4.04 -6.00
N ALA A 18 3.54 4.07 -4.69
CA ALA A 18 2.81 4.95 -3.78
C ALA A 18 2.91 6.44 -4.15
N ALA A 19 4.05 6.88 -4.67
CA ALA A 19 4.25 8.25 -5.11
C ALA A 19 3.32 8.68 -6.26
N THR A 20 2.87 7.75 -7.12
CA THR A 20 1.93 8.08 -8.21
C THR A 20 0.51 8.38 -7.71
N TYR A 21 0.19 7.96 -6.49
CA TYR A 21 -1.14 8.11 -5.87
C TYR A 21 -1.24 9.25 -4.87
N LYS A 22 -0.11 9.89 -4.52
CA LYS A 22 -0.10 11.07 -3.66
C LYS A 22 -1.02 12.14 -4.27
N PRO A 23 -1.94 12.73 -3.48
CA PRO A 23 -2.71 13.87 -3.93
C PRO A 23 -1.76 15.01 -4.27
N LYS A 24 -2.06 15.74 -5.34
CA LYS A 24 -1.33 16.98 -5.67
C LYS A 24 -1.75 18.08 -4.70
N ASP A 25 -0.86 19.04 -4.44
CA ASP A 25 -1.14 20.14 -3.50
C ASP A 25 -2.36 20.98 -3.91
N ASP A 26 -2.62 21.08 -5.21
CA ASP A 26 -3.77 21.82 -5.78
C ASP A 26 -5.04 20.94 -5.94
N GLU A 27 -5.00 19.67 -5.57
CA GLU A 27 -6.13 18.75 -5.73
C GLU A 27 -7.16 18.96 -4.60
N PRO A 28 -8.46 19.10 -4.90
CA PRO A 28 -9.47 19.20 -3.86
C PRO A 28 -9.45 17.96 -2.96
N LYS A 29 -9.77 18.13 -1.67
CA LYS A 29 -9.86 17.01 -0.73
C LYS A 29 -10.79 15.94 -1.30
N ARG A 30 -10.25 14.73 -1.43
CA ARG A 30 -11.01 13.54 -1.82
C ARG A 30 -12.01 13.21 -0.72
N ASP A 31 -13.25 12.96 -1.10
CA ASP A 31 -14.22 12.33 -0.20
C ASP A 31 -13.77 10.90 0.15
N ALA A 32 -14.41 10.28 1.14
CA ALA A 32 -14.04 8.96 1.63
C ALA A 32 -14.14 7.87 0.54
N ALA A 33 -15.12 7.94 -0.36
CA ALA A 33 -15.30 6.96 -1.43
C ALA A 33 -14.20 7.08 -2.49
N THR A 34 -13.89 8.32 -2.89
CA THR A 34 -12.79 8.61 -3.83
C THR A 34 -11.44 8.22 -3.24
N ALA A 35 -11.20 8.52 -1.95
CA ALA A 35 -9.97 8.11 -1.26
C ALA A 35 -9.84 6.58 -1.19
N LEU A 36 -10.92 5.87 -0.85
CA LEU A 36 -10.94 4.41 -0.79
C LEU A 36 -10.70 3.77 -2.17
N ALA A 37 -11.29 4.32 -3.23
CA ALA A 37 -11.07 3.85 -4.59
C ALA A 37 -9.60 4.00 -5.01
N VAL A 38 -8.98 5.14 -4.70
CA VAL A 38 -7.56 5.39 -4.96
C VAL A 38 -6.67 4.41 -4.18
N ILE A 39 -6.92 4.22 -2.89
CA ILE A 39 -6.18 3.28 -2.06
C ILE A 39 -6.33 1.84 -2.59
N THR A 40 -7.54 1.45 -2.98
CA THR A 40 -7.81 0.12 -3.55
C THR A 40 -7.02 -0.11 -4.84
N LYS A 41 -6.98 0.89 -5.72
CA LYS A 41 -6.19 0.82 -6.96
C LYS A 41 -4.70 0.71 -6.68
N MET A 42 -4.18 1.53 -5.76
CA MET A 42 -2.77 1.47 -5.34
C MET A 42 -2.41 0.10 -4.77
N ILE A 43 -3.24 -0.47 -3.89
CA ILE A 43 -3.01 -1.83 -3.34
C ILE A 43 -3.04 -2.87 -4.46
N GLY A 44 -3.91 -2.72 -5.47
CA GLY A 44 -3.91 -3.59 -6.65
C GLY A 44 -2.58 -3.60 -7.40
N GLU A 45 -2.03 -2.42 -7.69
CA GLU A 45 -0.72 -2.30 -8.37
C GLU A 45 0.44 -2.81 -7.51
N LEU A 46 0.42 -2.54 -6.21
CA LEU A 46 1.41 -3.09 -5.27
C LEU A 46 1.34 -4.63 -5.21
N ASN A 47 0.14 -5.22 -5.25
CA ASN A 47 -0.05 -6.67 -5.29
C ASN A 47 0.49 -7.29 -6.59
N GLU A 48 0.37 -6.60 -7.73
CA GLU A 48 0.99 -7.08 -8.97
C GLU A 48 2.50 -6.94 -8.93
N TYR A 49 3.01 -5.82 -8.42
CA TYR A 49 4.44 -5.58 -8.29
C TYR A 49 5.12 -6.63 -7.39
N ILE A 50 4.56 -6.91 -6.22
CA ILE A 50 5.21 -7.80 -5.26
C ILE A 50 5.36 -9.23 -5.77
N LYS A 51 4.48 -9.70 -6.67
CA LYS A 51 4.59 -11.03 -7.30
C LYS A 51 5.90 -11.22 -8.07
N SER A 52 6.53 -10.12 -8.51
CA SER A 52 7.84 -10.13 -9.17
C SER A 52 9.03 -10.14 -8.21
N GLN A 53 8.79 -9.91 -6.91
CA GLN A 53 9.82 -9.86 -5.87
C GLN A 53 10.06 -11.24 -5.26
N SER A 54 11.04 -11.35 -4.36
CA SER A 54 11.38 -12.61 -3.69
C SER A 54 10.20 -13.17 -2.87
N GLU A 55 10.15 -14.48 -2.64
CA GLU A 55 9.11 -15.09 -1.78
C GLU A 55 9.10 -14.53 -0.35
N ALA A 56 10.28 -14.13 0.16
CA ALA A 56 10.40 -13.50 1.47
C ALA A 56 9.70 -12.12 1.47
N ASP A 57 9.94 -11.31 0.44
CA ASP A 57 9.31 -9.99 0.29
C ASP A 57 7.80 -10.12 0.09
N GLN A 58 7.34 -11.10 -0.70
CA GLN A 58 5.93 -11.38 -0.88
C GLN A 58 5.23 -11.69 0.45
N LYS A 59 5.80 -12.59 1.26
CA LYS A 59 5.24 -12.95 2.57
C LYS A 59 5.16 -11.75 3.52
N ILE A 60 6.25 -10.97 3.59
CA ILE A 60 6.30 -9.79 4.46
C ILE A 60 5.28 -8.73 4.00
N TYR A 61 5.23 -8.45 2.70
CA TYR A 61 4.27 -7.51 2.13
C TYR A 61 2.82 -7.92 2.42
N HIS A 62 2.45 -9.19 2.21
CA HIS A 62 1.08 -9.65 2.46
C HIS A 62 0.69 -9.50 3.93
N ALA A 63 1.59 -9.83 4.86
CA ALA A 63 1.36 -9.62 6.30
C ALA A 63 1.14 -8.13 6.64
N ILE A 64 1.88 -7.23 6.00
CA ILE A 64 1.73 -5.78 6.18
C ILE A 64 0.37 -5.31 5.63
N ILE A 65 0.00 -5.72 4.42
CA ILE A 65 -1.24 -5.29 3.75
C ILE A 65 -2.48 -5.81 4.47
N GLU A 66 -2.49 -7.05 4.95
CA GLU A 66 -3.61 -7.60 5.71
C GLU A 66 -3.85 -6.79 6.99
N LYS A 67 -2.78 -6.47 7.73
CA LYS A 67 -2.88 -5.59 8.90
C LYS A 67 -3.41 -4.20 8.54
N LYS A 68 -2.90 -3.60 7.46
CA LYS A 68 -3.33 -2.26 7.01
C LYS A 68 -4.79 -2.23 6.55
N LYS A 69 -5.26 -3.28 5.88
CA LYS A 69 -6.67 -3.42 5.50
C LYS A 69 -7.57 -3.51 6.72
N ALA A 70 -7.20 -4.28 7.73
CA ALA A 70 -7.94 -4.35 8.98
C ALA A 70 -8.03 -2.97 9.67
N GLU A 71 -6.89 -2.26 9.78
CA GLU A 71 -6.84 -0.89 10.33
C GLU A 71 -7.74 0.08 9.55
N LEU A 72 -7.77 -0.01 8.21
CA LEU A 72 -8.64 0.83 7.36
C LEU A 72 -10.12 0.53 7.55
N ILE A 73 -10.50 -0.75 7.66
CA ILE A 73 -11.88 -1.17 7.90
C ILE A 73 -12.34 -0.70 9.29
N GLU A 74 -11.52 -0.90 10.32
CA GLU A 74 -11.80 -0.44 11.68
C GLU A 74 -11.94 1.09 11.74
N ALA A 75 -11.05 1.82 11.07
CA ALA A 75 -11.13 3.28 10.99
C ALA A 75 -12.41 3.75 10.27
N ALA A 76 -12.86 3.04 9.24
CA ALA A 76 -14.09 3.36 8.52
C ALA A 76 -15.37 3.04 9.33
N GLN A 77 -15.31 2.10 10.26
CA GLN A 77 -16.43 1.74 11.15
C GLN A 77 -16.57 2.68 12.36
N ASN A 78 -15.49 3.38 12.73
CA ASN A 78 -15.43 4.31 13.86
C ASN A 78 -15.64 5.79 13.46
N GLN A 79 -16.04 6.07 12.21
CA GLN A 79 -16.45 7.40 11.71
C GLN A 79 -17.96 7.54 11.66
#